data_AF-A0A976Q8H5-F1
#
_entry.id   AF-A0A976Q8H5-F1
#
_cell.length_a   1.000
_cell.length_b   1.000
_cell.length_c   1.000
_cell.angle_alpha   90.00
_cell.angle_beta   90.00
_cell.angle_gamma   90.00
#
_symmetry.space_group_name_H-M   'P 1'
#
loop_
_entity.id
_entity.type
_entity.pdbx_description
1 polymer ?
#
loop_
_entity_poly.entity_id
_entity_poly.type
_entity_poly.pdbx_seq_one_letter_code
_entity_poly.pdbx_strand_id
1 'polypeptide(L)'
;MSSNIKCLTSQEEERFLITLKNRKDAERAYMLYHLMLITGLRISEALSLNVEHAGRAKVEIKVKGWTNKRDRSPERSEGKKDRLKTVYFPKALQKHLKDYLKIKAKKGESFLPEAPLFVSRNSARISPRQVQRDFKKWVKESGIESDLSPHSLRHTVGTRLLKEFKNAKLVQKYLGHSDVATTLRYYVDVFPEDLEEAAEMLTER
;
A
#
# COMPACT_ATOMS: atom_id res chain seq x y z
N MET A 1 -4.48 2.98 -26.52
CA MET A 1 -3.72 1.89 -25.87
C MET A 1 -3.99 1.97 -24.37
N SER A 2 -5.02 1.28 -23.88
CA SER A 2 -5.32 1.20 -22.45
C SER A 2 -4.13 0.60 -21.72
N SER A 3 -3.59 1.33 -20.75
CA SER A 3 -2.55 0.82 -19.87
C SER A 3 -3.20 -0.25 -18.99
N ASN A 4 -3.01 -1.53 -19.33
CA ASN A 4 -3.58 -2.66 -18.61
C ASN A 4 -3.06 -2.64 -17.14
N ILE A 5 -3.93 -2.22 -16.22
CA ILE A 5 -3.55 -1.93 -14.83
C ILE A 5 -3.34 -3.24 -14.11
N LYS A 6 -2.12 -3.45 -13.61
CA LYS A 6 -1.78 -4.63 -12.83
C LYS A 6 -2.17 -4.43 -11.37
N CYS A 7 -3.43 -4.69 -11.03
CA CYS A 7 -3.95 -4.79 -9.67
C CYS A 7 -4.45 -6.21 -9.38
N LEU A 8 -4.50 -6.58 -8.10
CA LEU A 8 -5.19 -7.79 -7.66
C LEU A 8 -6.71 -7.62 -7.79
N THR A 9 -7.39 -8.64 -8.29
CA THR A 9 -8.84 -8.81 -8.07
C THR A 9 -9.13 -9.17 -6.61
N SER A 10 -10.39 -9.08 -6.17
CA SER A 10 -10.78 -9.47 -4.80
C SER A 10 -10.43 -10.93 -4.49
N GLN A 11 -10.63 -11.83 -5.46
CA GLN A 11 -10.30 -13.25 -5.32
C GLN A 11 -8.78 -13.48 -5.25
N GLU A 12 -8.00 -12.76 -6.06
CA GLU A 12 -6.53 -12.85 -6.01
C GLU A 12 -5.97 -12.26 -4.71
N GLU A 13 -6.52 -11.16 -4.21
CA GLU A 13 -6.14 -10.55 -2.92
C GLU A 13 -6.38 -11.52 -1.77
N GLU A 14 -7.58 -12.11 -1.71
CA GLU A 14 -7.93 -13.11 -0.70
C GLU A 14 -7.00 -14.32 -0.77
N ARG A 15 -6.86 -14.92 -1.95
CA ARG A 15 -5.97 -16.06 -2.17
C ARG A 15 -4.53 -15.73 -1.76
N PHE A 16 -4.02 -14.56 -2.14
CA PHE A 16 -2.70 -14.09 -1.75
C PHE A 16 -2.54 -14.05 -0.23
N LEU A 17 -3.43 -13.36 0.48
CA LEU A 17 -3.36 -13.25 1.93
C LEU A 17 -3.50 -14.61 2.63
N ILE A 18 -4.37 -15.50 2.14
CA ILE A 18 -4.52 -16.86 2.68
C ILE A 18 -3.25 -17.68 2.49
N THR A 19 -2.64 -17.64 1.30
CA THR A 19 -1.36 -18.33 1.04
C THR A 19 -0.31 -17.92 2.06
N LEU A 20 -0.12 -16.62 2.28
CA LEU A 20 0.87 -16.14 3.25
C LEU A 20 0.48 -16.47 4.69
N LYS A 21 -0.79 -16.35 5.07
CA LYS A 21 -1.25 -16.61 6.45
C LYS A 21 -1.02 -18.07 6.87
N ASN A 22 -1.12 -19.01 5.94
CA ASN A 22 -0.95 -20.44 6.20
C ASN A 22 0.52 -20.90 6.22
N ARG A 23 1.47 -19.98 6.02
CA ARG A 23 2.90 -20.27 5.88
C ARG A 23 3.69 -19.69 7.07
N LYS A 24 4.30 -20.57 7.88
CA LYS A 24 5.13 -20.16 9.04
C LYS A 24 6.32 -19.30 8.64
N ASP A 25 6.88 -19.50 7.45
CA ASP A 25 7.99 -18.71 6.91
C ASP A 25 7.55 -17.35 6.33
N ALA A 26 6.24 -17.09 6.27
CA ALA A 26 5.67 -15.91 5.63
C ALA A 26 5.10 -14.87 6.60
N GLU A 27 5.12 -15.08 7.92
CA GLU A 27 4.47 -14.18 8.90
C GLU A 27 4.84 -12.69 8.71
N ARG A 28 6.12 -12.40 8.44
CA ARG A 28 6.59 -11.03 8.12
C ARG A 28 5.99 -10.53 6.81
N ALA A 29 6.01 -11.36 5.77
CA ALA A 29 5.50 -11.00 4.45
C ALA A 29 3.98 -10.78 4.49
N TYR A 30 3.24 -11.66 5.18
CA TYR A 30 1.82 -11.53 5.45
C TYR A 30 1.53 -10.16 6.08
N MET A 31 2.16 -9.86 7.21
CA MET A 31 1.87 -8.63 7.93
C MET A 31 2.26 -7.38 7.12
N LEU A 32 3.39 -7.42 6.41
CA LEU A 32 3.84 -6.30 5.58
C LEU A 32 2.86 -6.02 4.42
N TYR A 33 2.45 -7.05 3.67
CA TYR A 33 1.56 -6.85 2.53
C TYR A 33 0.13 -6.56 2.95
N HIS A 34 -0.34 -7.17 4.05
CA HIS A 34 -1.63 -6.84 4.65
C HIS A 34 -1.68 -5.39 5.13
N LEU A 35 -0.61 -4.88 5.77
CA LEU A 35 -0.49 -3.46 6.09
C LEU A 35 -0.60 -2.60 4.82
N MET A 36 0.14 -2.94 3.76
CA MET A 36 0.10 -2.19 2.49
C MET A 36 -1.27 -2.22 1.82
N LEU A 37 -1.97 -3.36 1.85
CA LEU A 37 -3.33 -3.53 1.32
C LEU A 37 -4.41 -2.83 2.13
N ILE A 38 -4.16 -2.51 3.41
CA ILE A 38 -5.08 -1.66 4.18
C ILE A 38 -4.78 -0.19 3.99
N THR A 39 -3.51 0.20 4.04
CA THR A 39 -3.08 1.61 4.15
C THR A 39 -2.70 2.26 2.83
N GLY A 40 -2.51 1.46 1.78
CA GLY A 40 -1.99 1.90 0.49
C GLY A 40 -0.56 2.42 0.54
N LEU A 41 0.22 2.17 1.59
CA LEU A 41 1.60 2.66 1.70
C LEU A 41 2.51 2.11 0.59
N ARG A 42 3.45 2.94 0.12
CA ARG A 42 4.57 2.46 -0.70
C ARG A 42 5.50 1.60 0.14
N ILE A 43 6.30 0.74 -0.48
CA ILE A 43 7.27 -0.11 0.23
C ILE A 43 8.16 0.73 1.17
N SER A 44 8.76 1.81 0.67
CA SER A 44 9.65 2.65 1.48
C SER A 44 8.95 3.29 2.68
N GLU A 45 7.67 3.60 2.55
CA GLU A 45 6.82 4.18 3.60
C GLU A 45 6.41 3.12 4.63
N ALA A 46 5.98 1.94 4.18
CA ALA A 46 5.69 0.81 5.07
C ALA A 46 6.93 0.37 5.85
N LEU A 47 8.08 0.35 5.17
CA LEU A 47 9.36 0.01 5.76
C LEU A 47 9.94 1.11 6.62
N SER A 48 9.42 2.34 6.68
CA SER A 48 9.91 3.36 7.62
C SER A 48 9.26 3.26 9.01
N LEU A 49 8.27 2.38 9.18
CA LEU A 49 7.59 2.19 10.46
C LEU A 49 8.48 1.50 11.50
N ASN A 50 8.28 1.89 12.77
CA ASN A 50 8.89 1.30 13.95
C ASN A 50 7.85 0.58 14.81
N VAL A 51 8.31 -0.15 15.83
CA VAL A 51 7.45 -0.89 16.76
C VAL A 51 6.43 0.02 17.44
N GLU A 52 6.81 1.24 17.83
CA GLU A 52 5.93 2.21 18.50
C GLU A 52 4.66 2.58 17.71
N HIS A 53 4.70 2.42 16.38
CA HIS A 53 3.59 2.75 15.50
C HIS A 53 2.46 1.72 15.52
N ALA A 54 2.76 0.46 15.84
CA ALA A 54 1.83 -0.66 15.71
C ALA A 54 0.53 -0.51 16.54
N GLY A 55 0.60 0.17 17.68
CA GLY A 55 -0.52 0.37 18.59
C GLY A 55 -1.28 1.69 18.41
N ARG A 56 -0.90 2.54 17.45
CA ARG A 56 -1.49 3.87 17.29
C ARG A 56 -2.65 3.85 16.30
N ALA A 57 -3.67 4.66 16.53
CA ALA A 57 -4.80 4.80 15.61
C ALA A 57 -4.44 5.63 14.36
N LYS A 58 -3.47 6.54 14.50
CA LYS A 58 -2.90 7.31 13.40
C LYS A 58 -1.41 7.49 13.64
N VAL A 59 -0.63 7.51 12.56
CA VAL A 59 0.82 7.71 12.59
C VAL A 59 1.22 8.73 11.54
N GLU A 60 2.25 9.51 11.84
CA GLU A 60 2.86 10.42 10.88
C GLU A 60 4.15 9.81 10.37
N ILE A 61 4.27 9.72 9.04
CA ILE A 61 5.47 9.21 8.39
C ILE A 61 6.07 10.27 7.47
N LYS A 62 7.40 10.31 7.41
CA LYS A 62 8.12 11.14 6.44
C LYS A 62 8.08 10.49 5.08
N VAL A 63 7.60 11.23 4.09
CA VAL A 63 7.57 10.84 2.68
C VAL A 63 8.56 11.72 1.93
N LYS A 64 9.50 11.10 1.23
CA LYS A 64 10.45 11.84 0.37
C LYS A 64 9.68 12.57 -0.72
N GLY A 65 9.91 13.88 -0.86
CA GLY A 65 9.34 14.67 -1.95
C GLY A 65 9.80 14.17 -3.33
N TRP A 66 8.89 14.15 -4.30
CA TRP A 66 9.19 13.90 -5.71
C TRP A 66 8.98 15.20 -6.49
N THR A 67 10.00 15.65 -7.23
CA THR A 67 9.90 16.76 -8.18
C THR A 67 9.71 16.20 -9.59
N ASN A 68 8.77 16.79 -10.33
CA ASN A 68 8.51 16.44 -11.70
C ASN A 68 9.71 16.90 -12.55
N LYS A 69 10.38 16.01 -13.29
CA LYS A 69 11.59 16.35 -14.08
C LYS A 69 11.35 17.42 -15.18
N ARG A 70 10.09 17.74 -15.47
CA ARG A 70 9.68 18.81 -16.41
C ARG A 70 9.58 20.19 -15.76
N ASP A 71 9.61 20.26 -14.43
CA ASP A 71 9.59 21.52 -13.68
C ASP A 71 11.06 21.95 -13.44
N ARG A 72 11.72 22.42 -14.52
CA ARG A 72 13.12 22.90 -14.50
C ARG A 72 13.20 24.42 -14.30
N SER A 73 12.20 25.04 -13.68
CA SER A 73 12.27 26.46 -13.35
C SER A 73 13.26 26.65 -12.19
N PRO A 74 14.36 27.42 -12.36
CA PRO A 74 15.40 27.59 -11.35
C PRO A 74 14.85 28.06 -10.00
N GLU A 75 13.79 28.88 -10.03
CA GLU A 75 13.13 29.49 -8.86
C GLU A 75 12.33 28.51 -7.98
N ARG A 76 12.02 27.29 -8.44
CA ARG A 76 11.36 26.24 -7.62
C ARG A 76 12.29 25.10 -7.20
N SER A 77 13.58 25.28 -7.41
CA SER A 77 14.63 24.37 -6.95
C SER A 77 14.90 24.50 -5.44
N GLU A 78 14.06 25.20 -4.69
CA GLU A 78 14.09 25.26 -3.25
C GLU A 78 13.56 23.95 -2.64
N GLY A 79 14.49 23.01 -2.46
CA GLY A 79 14.44 22.05 -1.39
C GLY A 79 13.47 20.89 -1.61
N LYS A 80 14.04 19.70 -1.76
CA LYS A 80 13.39 18.41 -1.49
C LYS A 80 12.88 18.41 -0.04
N LYS A 81 11.76 19.09 0.25
CA LYS A 81 11.18 19.08 1.59
C LYS A 81 10.44 17.76 1.76
N ASP A 82 10.95 16.94 2.66
CA ASP A 82 10.22 15.79 3.18
C ASP A 82 8.84 16.26 3.65
N ARG A 83 7.80 15.55 3.22
CA ARG A 83 6.42 15.84 3.61
C ARG A 83 6.00 14.85 4.68
N LEU A 84 5.25 15.32 5.66
CA LEU A 84 4.57 14.44 6.61
C LEU A 84 3.28 13.92 5.98
N LYS A 85 3.05 12.62 6.09
CA LYS A 85 1.80 11.96 5.71
C LYS A 85 1.21 11.31 6.95
N THR A 86 -0.04 11.66 7.26
CA THR A 86 -0.84 10.93 8.25
C THR A 86 -1.36 9.63 7.64
N VAL A 87 -1.21 8.52 8.37
CA VAL A 87 -1.71 7.20 7.99
C VAL A 87 -2.60 6.70 9.11
N TYR A 88 -3.79 6.21 8.74
CA TYR A 88 -4.77 5.72 9.70
C TYR A 88 -4.66 4.20 9.82
N PHE A 89 -4.64 3.70 11.05
CA PHE A 89 -4.64 2.27 11.36
C PHE A 89 -5.97 1.89 11.99
N PRO A 90 -6.89 1.24 11.24
CA PRO A 90 -8.14 0.73 11.79
C PRO A 90 -7.91 -0.24 12.96
N LYS A 91 -8.88 -0.38 13.86
CA LYS A 91 -8.77 -1.27 15.04
C LYS A 91 -8.34 -2.70 14.68
N ALA A 92 -8.86 -3.25 13.57
CA ALA A 92 -8.48 -4.57 13.08
C ALA A 92 -7.00 -4.66 12.70
N LEU A 93 -6.47 -3.65 12.00
CA LEU A 93 -5.05 -3.57 11.65
C LEU A 93 -4.17 -3.45 12.90
N GLN A 94 -4.56 -2.61 13.88
CA GLN A 94 -3.85 -2.50 15.15
C GLN A 94 -3.78 -3.84 15.88
N LYS A 95 -4.89 -4.60 15.90
CA LYS A 95 -4.91 -5.95 16.46
C LYS A 95 -3.93 -6.88 15.73
N HIS A 96 -3.96 -6.92 14.40
CA HIS A 96 -3.07 -7.76 13.61
C HIS A 96 -1.58 -7.40 13.82
N LEU A 97 -1.27 -6.09 13.91
CA LEU A 97 0.09 -5.64 14.22
C LEU A 97 0.52 -6.05 15.63
N LYS A 98 -0.36 -5.94 16.64
CA LYS A 98 -0.10 -6.45 17.99
C LYS A 98 0.15 -7.96 18.01
N ASP A 99 -0.60 -8.73 17.24
CA ASP A 99 -0.40 -10.18 17.14
C ASP A 99 0.93 -10.51 16.43
N TYR A 100 1.29 -9.76 15.37
CA TYR A 100 2.60 -9.87 14.73
C TYR A 100 3.77 -9.51 15.66
N LEU A 101 3.58 -8.51 16.52
CA LEU A 101 4.55 -8.13 17.53
C LEU A 101 4.84 -9.27 18.54
N LYS A 102 3.86 -10.12 18.87
CA LYS A 102 4.11 -11.33 19.69
C LYS A 102 5.00 -12.33 18.95
N ILE A 103 4.82 -12.49 17.63
CA ILE A 103 5.66 -13.35 16.80
C ILE A 103 7.09 -12.80 16.77
N LYS A 104 7.23 -11.49 16.59
CA LYS A 104 8.51 -10.77 16.64
C LYS A 104 9.28 -11.06 17.94
N ALA A 105 8.60 -10.94 19.08
CA ALA A 105 9.18 -11.24 20.39
C ALA A 105 9.60 -12.71 20.52
N LYS A 106 8.76 -13.66 20.07
CA LYS A 106 9.09 -15.10 20.08
C LYS A 106 10.33 -15.46 19.24
N LYS A 107 10.61 -14.67 18.20
CA LYS A 107 11.80 -14.84 17.35
C LYS A 107 13.05 -14.15 17.91
N GLY A 108 12.97 -13.53 19.09
CA GLY A 108 14.08 -12.79 19.69
C GLY A 108 14.42 -11.48 18.96
N GLU A 109 13.52 -10.96 18.13
CA GLU A 109 13.72 -9.70 17.44
C GLU A 109 13.44 -8.51 18.40
N SER A 110 14.18 -7.40 18.24
CA SER A 110 14.05 -6.22 19.12
C SER A 110 12.63 -5.65 19.18
N PHE A 111 12.17 -5.34 20.39
CA PHE A 111 10.86 -4.79 20.67
C PHE A 111 10.91 -3.32 21.15
N LEU A 112 12.08 -2.69 21.06
CA LEU A 112 12.23 -1.30 21.45
C LEU A 112 11.36 -0.38 20.56
N PRO A 113 10.78 0.70 21.11
CA PRO A 113 9.89 1.60 20.38
C PRO A 113 10.42 2.05 19.01
N GLU A 114 11.71 2.38 18.94
CA GLU A 114 12.45 2.87 17.77
C GLU A 114 12.93 1.76 16.82
N ALA A 115 12.83 0.49 17.23
CA ALA A 115 13.26 -0.63 16.41
C ALA A 115 12.39 -0.74 15.14
N PRO A 116 12.97 -1.17 13.99
CA PRO A 116 12.20 -1.39 12.78
C PRO A 116 11.07 -2.39 12.98
N LEU A 117 9.86 -2.03 12.52
CA LEU A 117 8.71 -2.94 12.58
C LEU A 117 8.98 -4.22 11.78
N PHE A 118 9.60 -4.08 10.60
CA PHE A 118 9.96 -5.20 9.73
C PHE A 118 11.48 -5.30 9.57
N VAL A 119 12.03 -6.45 9.95
CA VAL A 119 13.48 -6.72 9.88
C VAL A 119 13.80 -7.88 8.93
N SER A 120 15.04 -7.85 8.45
CA SER A 120 15.68 -8.95 7.73
C SER A 120 16.16 -10.03 8.70
N ARG A 121 16.80 -11.08 8.18
CA ARG A 121 17.41 -12.15 9.01
C ARG A 121 18.56 -11.64 9.90
N ASN A 122 19.16 -10.50 9.55
CA ASN A 122 20.27 -9.90 10.29
C ASN A 122 19.79 -8.86 11.32
N SER A 123 18.51 -8.91 11.70
CA SER A 123 17.84 -7.97 12.64
C SER A 123 17.84 -6.49 12.24
N ALA A 124 18.45 -6.14 11.10
CA ALA A 124 18.35 -4.81 10.49
C ALA A 124 17.04 -4.64 9.72
N ARG A 125 16.59 -3.39 9.55
CA ARG A 125 15.42 -3.04 8.71
C ARG A 125 15.52 -3.74 7.34
N ILE A 126 14.46 -4.43 6.95
CA ILE A 126 14.45 -5.15 5.66
C ILE A 126 14.58 -4.15 4.49
N SER A 127 15.31 -4.55 3.43
CA SER A 127 15.51 -3.67 2.28
C SER A 127 14.32 -3.70 1.31
N PRO A 128 14.01 -2.59 0.62
CA PRO A 128 12.98 -2.57 -0.42
C PRO A 128 13.21 -3.61 -1.53
N ARG A 129 14.47 -3.83 -1.93
CA ARG A 129 14.84 -4.83 -2.94
C ARG A 129 14.47 -6.24 -2.50
N GLN A 130 14.75 -6.57 -1.23
CA GLN A 130 14.35 -7.85 -0.66
C GLN A 130 12.84 -8.01 -0.66
N VAL A 131 12.09 -6.98 -0.24
CA VAL A 131 10.62 -7.02 -0.27
C VAL A 131 10.08 -7.21 -1.69
N GLN A 132 10.63 -6.53 -2.69
CA GLN A 132 10.20 -6.71 -4.09
C GLN A 132 10.43 -8.13 -4.60
N ARG A 133 11.59 -8.72 -4.30
CA ARG A 133 11.91 -10.10 -4.67
C ARG A 133 10.99 -11.09 -3.94
N ASP A 134 10.85 -10.93 -2.62
CA ASP A 134 10.00 -11.79 -1.81
C ASP A 134 8.53 -11.68 -2.27
N PHE A 135 8.07 -10.49 -2.69
CA PHE A 135 6.73 -10.29 -3.25
C PHE A 135 6.50 -11.11 -4.51
N LYS A 136 7.42 -11.05 -5.49
CA LYS A 136 7.31 -11.84 -6.73
C LYS A 136 7.23 -13.34 -6.45
N LYS A 137 8.02 -13.82 -5.48
CA LYS A 137 7.94 -15.20 -5.00
C LYS A 137 6.53 -15.53 -4.50
N TRP A 138 5.99 -14.73 -3.58
CA TRP A 138 4.68 -15.01 -2.99
C TRP A 138 3.52 -14.88 -3.99
N VAL A 139 3.58 -13.95 -4.94
CA VAL A 139 2.60 -13.85 -6.03
C VAL A 139 2.55 -15.16 -6.83
N LYS A 140 3.72 -15.70 -7.20
CA LYS A 140 3.83 -16.98 -7.90
C LYS A 140 3.31 -18.13 -7.05
N GLU A 141 3.67 -18.19 -5.77
CA GLU A 141 3.20 -19.25 -4.86
C GLU A 141 1.69 -19.19 -4.58
N SER A 142 1.08 -18.02 -4.73
CA SER A 142 -0.37 -17.85 -4.68
C SER A 142 -1.09 -18.19 -5.98
N GLY A 143 -0.40 -18.70 -7.01
CA GLY A 143 -1.00 -19.07 -8.28
C GLY A 143 -1.54 -17.88 -9.08
N ILE A 144 -0.96 -16.69 -8.87
CA ILE A 144 -1.33 -15.47 -9.60
C ILE A 144 -0.37 -15.32 -10.78
N GLU A 145 -0.91 -15.40 -11.99
CA GLU A 145 -0.13 -15.34 -13.24
C GLU A 145 0.23 -13.90 -13.64
N SER A 146 -0.50 -12.92 -13.11
CA SER A 146 -0.27 -11.51 -13.35
C SER A 146 1.11 -11.06 -12.84
N ASP A 147 1.84 -10.31 -13.67
CA ASP A 147 3.16 -9.77 -13.33
C ASP A 147 3.05 -8.57 -12.35
N LEU A 148 2.72 -8.86 -11.10
CA LEU A 148 2.44 -7.86 -10.06
C LEU A 148 3.71 -7.40 -9.36
N SER A 149 3.75 -6.13 -8.94
CA SER A 149 4.78 -5.61 -8.04
C SER A 149 4.15 -5.13 -6.73
N PRO A 150 4.92 -4.79 -5.68
CA PRO A 150 4.31 -4.23 -4.48
C PRO A 150 3.56 -2.90 -4.72
N HIS A 151 3.81 -2.21 -5.84
CA HIS A 151 3.01 -1.05 -6.23
C HIS A 151 1.60 -1.44 -6.69
N SER A 152 1.41 -2.66 -7.19
CA SER A 152 0.12 -3.24 -7.53
C SER A 152 -0.81 -3.32 -6.31
N LEU A 153 -0.29 -3.60 -5.11
CA LEU A 153 -1.08 -3.57 -3.87
C LEU A 153 -1.68 -2.19 -3.63
N ARG A 154 -0.89 -1.13 -3.87
CA ARG A 154 -1.36 0.25 -3.74
C ARG A 154 -2.41 0.58 -4.81
N HIS A 155 -2.24 0.10 -6.04
CA HIS A 155 -3.26 0.24 -7.07
C HIS A 155 -4.56 -0.44 -6.67
N THR A 156 -4.51 -1.68 -6.15
CA THR A 156 -5.67 -2.39 -5.61
C THR A 156 -6.41 -1.55 -4.56
N VAL A 157 -5.70 -0.95 -3.60
CA VAL A 157 -6.31 -0.05 -2.62
C VAL A 157 -6.98 1.16 -3.27
N GLY A 158 -6.29 1.81 -4.21
CA GLY A 158 -6.84 2.97 -4.90
C GLY A 158 -8.09 2.64 -5.72
N THR A 159 -8.08 1.52 -6.47
CA THR A 159 -9.22 1.04 -7.23
C THR A 159 -10.40 0.73 -6.31
N ARG A 160 -10.16 0.01 -5.21
CA ARG A 160 -11.21 -0.35 -4.24
C ARG A 160 -11.84 0.89 -3.60
N LEU A 161 -11.03 1.85 -3.15
CA LEU A 161 -11.55 3.08 -2.56
C LEU A 161 -12.30 3.94 -3.58
N LEU A 162 -11.84 3.98 -4.83
CA LEU A 162 -12.57 4.74 -5.84
C LEU A 162 -13.91 4.11 -6.18
N LYS A 163 -13.96 2.77 -6.32
CA LYS A 163 -15.19 2.04 -6.57
C LYS A 163 -16.22 2.28 -5.46
N GLU A 164 -15.77 2.25 -4.20
CA GLU A 164 -16.64 2.43 -3.04
C GLU A 164 -17.14 3.88 -2.89
N PHE A 165 -16.24 4.86 -2.99
CA PHE A 165 -16.56 6.24 -2.64
C PHE A 165 -16.90 7.15 -3.82
N LYS A 166 -16.68 6.68 -5.05
CA LYS A 166 -16.76 7.45 -6.31
C LYS A 166 -16.11 8.85 -6.21
N ASN A 167 -15.04 8.98 -5.40
CA ASN A 167 -14.41 10.26 -5.04
C ASN A 167 -12.88 10.22 -5.18
N ALA A 168 -12.37 10.68 -6.34
CA ALA A 168 -10.94 10.69 -6.63
C ALA A 168 -10.12 11.59 -5.68
N LYS A 169 -10.69 12.69 -5.16
CA LYS A 169 -10.00 13.57 -4.20
C LYS A 169 -9.77 12.89 -2.85
N LEU A 170 -10.76 12.11 -2.39
CA LEU A 170 -10.62 11.28 -1.19
C LEU A 170 -9.51 10.26 -1.38
N VAL A 171 -9.53 9.51 -2.49
CA VAL A 171 -8.51 8.51 -2.82
C VAL A 171 -7.12 9.14 -2.88
N GLN A 172 -6.99 10.31 -3.53
CA GLN A 172 -5.73 11.03 -3.63
C GLN A 172 -5.18 11.42 -2.24
N LYS A 173 -6.04 11.99 -1.37
CA LYS A 173 -5.65 12.36 0.00
C LYS A 173 -5.26 11.13 0.82
N TYR A 174 -6.02 10.05 0.74
CA TYR A 174 -5.77 8.81 1.45
C TYR A 174 -4.42 8.19 1.05
N LEU A 175 -4.17 8.08 -0.25
CA LEU A 175 -2.93 7.53 -0.78
C LEU A 175 -1.75 8.51 -0.62
N GLY A 176 -1.99 9.81 -0.56
CA GLY A 176 -0.94 10.83 -0.55
C GLY A 176 -0.22 10.93 -1.90
N HIS A 177 -0.96 10.85 -3.01
CA HIS A 177 -0.42 11.12 -4.34
C HIS A 177 -0.18 12.62 -4.50
N SER A 178 1.03 13.00 -4.96
CA SER A 178 1.34 14.38 -5.33
C SER A 178 0.59 14.85 -6.58
N ASP A 179 0.04 13.92 -7.37
CA ASP A 179 -0.62 14.22 -8.64
C ASP A 179 -2.00 13.53 -8.75
N VAL A 180 -3.05 14.33 -8.99
CA VAL A 180 -4.43 13.90 -9.25
C VAL A 180 -4.51 13.16 -10.59
N ALA A 181 -3.71 13.56 -11.58
CA ALA A 181 -3.72 12.97 -12.91
C ALA A 181 -3.22 11.52 -12.89
N THR A 182 -2.32 11.17 -11.97
CA THR A 182 -1.95 9.77 -11.68
C THR A 182 -3.18 9.00 -11.21
N THR A 183 -3.98 9.55 -10.28
CA THR A 183 -5.23 8.92 -9.87
C THR A 183 -6.17 8.80 -11.08
N LEU A 184 -6.62 9.91 -11.68
CA LEU A 184 -7.63 9.90 -12.74
C LEU A 184 -7.24 9.12 -14.01
N ARG A 185 -6.00 9.23 -14.50
CA ARG A 185 -5.53 8.56 -15.72
C ARG A 185 -5.49 7.03 -15.59
N TYR A 186 -5.57 6.50 -14.36
CA TYR A 186 -5.64 5.07 -14.08
C TYR A 186 -7.05 4.58 -13.73
N TYR A 187 -8.08 5.42 -13.78
CA TYR A 187 -9.41 5.03 -13.31
C TYR A 187 -10.54 5.28 -14.33
N VAL A 188 -10.27 5.97 -15.44
CA VAL A 188 -11.26 6.23 -16.50
C VAL A 188 -11.66 4.95 -17.28
N ASP A 189 -10.78 3.95 -17.36
CA ASP A 189 -11.03 2.73 -18.15
C ASP A 189 -11.88 1.67 -17.41
N VAL A 190 -12.25 1.86 -16.14
CA VAL A 190 -12.67 0.75 -15.27
C VAL A 190 -14.20 0.57 -15.17
N PHE A 191 -15.02 1.49 -15.69
CA PHE A 191 -16.46 1.39 -15.46
C PHE A 191 -17.33 1.67 -16.69
N PRO A 192 -17.46 0.70 -17.62
CA PRO A 192 -18.54 0.68 -18.60
C PRO A 192 -19.92 0.61 -17.92
N GLU A 193 -20.01 -0.15 -16.83
CA GLU A 193 -21.22 -0.34 -16.00
C GLU A 193 -21.71 0.97 -15.37
N ASP A 194 -20.80 1.88 -15.00
CA ASP A 194 -21.16 3.20 -14.45
C ASP A 194 -21.76 4.13 -15.51
N LEU A 195 -21.52 3.89 -16.82
CA LEU A 195 -22.06 4.75 -17.88
C LEU A 195 -23.55 4.47 -18.13
N GLU A 196 -23.95 3.21 -18.06
CA GLU A 196 -25.35 2.80 -18.19
C GLU A 196 -26.16 3.23 -16.96
N GLU A 197 -25.65 2.96 -15.75
CA GLU A 197 -26.25 3.42 -14.49
C GLU A 197 -26.34 4.96 -14.41
N ALA A 198 -25.30 5.67 -14.87
CA ALA A 198 -25.33 7.15 -14.92
C ALA A 198 -26.32 7.68 -15.96
N ALA A 199 -26.52 6.99 -17.08
CA ALA A 199 -27.53 7.36 -18.07
C ALA A 199 -28.95 7.15 -17.52
N GLU A 200 -29.20 6.04 -16.83
CA GLU A 200 -30.49 5.75 -16.19
C GLU A 200 -30.84 6.80 -15.11
N MET A 201 -29.88 7.18 -14.25
CA MET A 201 -30.07 8.24 -13.25
C MET A 201 -30.47 9.60 -13.85
N LEU A 202 -30.08 9.89 -15.09
CA LEU A 202 -30.44 11.15 -15.77
C LEU A 202 -31.85 11.12 -16.37
N THR A 203 -32.44 9.93 -16.53
CA THR A 203 -33.80 9.75 -17.07
C THR A 203 -34.89 9.72 -16.01
N GLU A 204 -34.57 9.46 -14.74
CA GLU A 204 -35.53 9.43 -13.63
C GLU A 204 -35.86 10.83 -13.03
N ARG A 205 -36.02 11.86 -13.88
CA ARG A 205 -36.44 13.21 -13.44
C ARG A 205 -37.94 13.42 -13.46
#